data_AF-A0A2D6N9N2-F1
#
_entry.id   AF-A0A2D6N9N2-F1
#
_cell.length_a   1.000
_cell.length_b   1.000
_cell.length_c   1.000
_cell.angle_alpha   90.00
_cell.angle_beta   90.00
_cell.angle_gamma   90.00
#
_symmetry.space_group_name_H-M   'P 1'
#
loop_
_entity.id
_entity.type
_entity.pdbx_description
1 polymer ?
#
loop_
_entity_poly.entity_id
_entity_poly.type
_entity_poly.pdbx_seq_one_letter_code
_entity_poly.pdbx_strand_id
1 'polypeptide(L)' 'VVERGGGPAVVCGEGVLALDQVQLEGRRQMAAPDFLRGQRALVGAQLSDRPSPQSAGESSPG' A
#
# COMPACT_ATOMS: atom_id res chain seq x y z
N VAL A 1 -5.00 2.15 -1.05
CA VAL A 1 -5.17 1.05 -0.08
C VAL A 1 -5.98 1.57 1.10
N VAL A 2 -6.90 0.76 1.65
CA VAL A 2 -7.76 1.09 2.80
C VAL A 2 -7.62 0.01 3.88
N GLU A 3 -8.03 0.30 5.11
CA GLU A 3 -8.14 -0.71 6.17
C GLU A 3 -9.55 -1.33 6.17
N ARG A 4 -9.62 -2.67 6.19
CA ARG A 4 -10.86 -3.45 6.31
C ARG A 4 -10.62 -4.69 7.16
N GLY A 5 -11.48 -4.92 8.17
CA GLY A 5 -11.39 -6.12 9.01
C GLY A 5 -10.06 -6.25 9.78
N GLY A 6 -9.35 -5.14 10.03
CA GLY A 6 -8.03 -5.12 10.66
C GLY A 6 -6.86 -5.45 9.73
N GLY A 7 -7.11 -5.62 8.42
CA GLY A 7 -6.09 -5.86 7.39
C GLY A 7 -6.15 -4.84 6.25
N PRO A 8 -5.13 -4.82 5.37
CA PRO A 8 -5.11 -3.95 4.21
C PRO A 8 -6.02 -4.51 3.10
N ALA A 9 -6.70 -3.61 2.41
CA ALA A 9 -7.49 -3.91 1.23
C ALA A 9 -7.25 -2.88 0.12
N VAL A 10 -7.37 -3.31 -1.13
CA VAL A 10 -7.13 -2.47 -2.31
C VAL A 10 -8.47 -2.09 -2.92
N VAL A 11 -8.73 -0.79 -3.07
CA VAL A 11 -9.86 -0.32 -3.87
C VAL A 11 -9.54 -0.62 -5.33
N CYS A 12 -10.44 -1.33 -5.99
CA CYS A 12 -10.32 -1.71 -7.39
C CYS A 12 -11.25 -0.84 -8.25
N GLY A 13 -11.25 -1.05 -9.58
CA GLY A 13 -12.18 -0.33 -10.47
C GLY A 13 -13.65 -0.52 -10.07
N GLU A 14 -13.98 -1.71 -9.57
CA GLU A 14 -15.23 -1.98 -8.88
C GLU A 14 -14.93 -2.77 -7.60
N GLY A 15 -15.52 -2.36 -6.49
CA GLY A 15 -15.37 -3.04 -5.21
C GLY A 15 -13.99 -2.90 -4.55
N VAL A 16 -13.73 -3.80 -3.62
CA VAL A 16 -12.53 -3.79 -2.77
C VAL A 16 -12.01 -5.22 -2.63
N LEU A 17 -10.70 -5.41 -2.84
CA LEU A 17 -10.01 -6.68 -2.65
C LEU A 17 -9.32 -6.68 -1.28
N ALA A 18 -9.82 -7.49 -0.35
CA ALA A 18 -9.12 -7.73 0.92
C ALA A 18 -7.87 -8.58 0.68
N LEU A 19 -6.75 -8.23 1.33
CA LEU A 19 -5.54 -9.03 1.29
C LEU A 19 -5.52 -9.94 2.51
N ASP A 20 -5.39 -11.25 2.29
CA ASP A 20 -5.27 -12.23 3.38
C ASP A 20 -3.80 -12.44 3.78
N GLN A 21 -2.92 -12.54 2.78
CA GLN A 21 -1.50 -12.75 2.95
C GLN A 21 -0.69 -11.91 1.96
N VAL A 22 0.52 -11.53 2.36
CA VAL A 22 1.46 -10.75 1.56
C VAL A 22 2.88 -11.27 1.73
N GLN A 23 3.74 -10.95 0.77
CA GLN A 23 5.16 -11.25 0.83
C GLN A 23 5.94 -10.02 0.37
N LEU A 24 6.80 -9.50 1.24
CA LEU A 24 7.81 -8.53 0.83
C LEU A 24 8.94 -9.25 0.12
N GLU A 25 9.58 -8.57 -0.84
CA GLU A 25 10.72 -9.10 -1.57
C GLU A 25 11.80 -9.61 -0.60
N GLY A 26 12.31 -10.82 -0.86
CA GLY A 26 13.32 -11.47 -0.01
C GLY A 26 12.84 -11.88 1.39
N ARG A 27 11.55 -11.71 1.74
CA ARG A 27 10.97 -12.11 3.03
C ARG A 27 10.04 -13.30 2.87
N ARG A 28 9.71 -13.94 4.00
CA ARG A 28 8.67 -14.97 4.06
C ARG A 28 7.28 -14.33 3.94
N GLN A 29 6.34 -15.09 3.37
CA GLN A 29 4.92 -14.74 3.37
C GLN A 29 4.41 -14.57 4.81
N MET A 30 3.47 -13.64 5.01
CA MET A 30 2.86 -13.34 6.31
C MET A 30 1.41 -12.90 6.17
N ALA A 31 0.69 -12.96 7.30
CA ALA A 31 -0.69 -12.49 7.37
C ALA A 31 -0.74 -10.96 7.14
N ALA A 32 -1.70 -10.51 6.34
CA ALA A 32 -1.83 -9.11 5.99
C ALA A 32 -2.11 -8.16 7.18
N PRO A 33 -2.86 -8.56 8.23
CA PRO A 33 -3.00 -7.75 9.44
C PRO A 33 -1.67 -7.49 10.17
N ASP A 34 -0.79 -8.50 10.23
CA ASP A 34 0.52 -8.36 10.85
C ASP A 34 1.43 -7.45 10.04
N PHE A 35 1.36 -7.55 8.71
CA PHE A 35 2.06 -6.63 7.80
C PHE A 35 1.60 -5.18 8.00
N LEU A 36 0.29 -4.93 8.07
CA LEU A 36 -0.27 -3.59 8.20
C LEU A 36 0.17 -2.90 9.51
N ARG A 37 0.28 -3.66 10.61
CA ARG A 37 0.78 -3.14 11.89
C ARG A 37 2.20 -2.58 11.77
N GLY A 38 3.05 -3.22 10.96
CA GLY A 38 4.41 -2.75 10.69
C GLY A 38 4.52 -1.68 9.60
N GLN A 39 3.48 -1.49 8.77
CA GLN A 39 3.49 -0.62 7.60
C GLN A 39 2.24 0.26 7.54
N ARG A 40 1.99 1.04 8.61
CA ARG A 40 0.79 1.88 8.72
C ARG A 40 0.65 2.92 7.59
N ALA A 41 1.77 3.37 7.03
CA ALA A 41 1.79 4.32 5.90
C ALA A 41 1.25 3.72 4.59
N LEU A 42 1.01 2.39 4.55
CA LEU A 42 0.40 1.75 3.39
C LEU A 42 -1.06 2.18 3.21
N VAL A 43 -1.81 2.47 4.28
CA VAL A 43 -3.18 2.99 4.17
C VAL A 43 -3.12 4.37 3.52
N GLY A 44 -3.95 4.57 2.50
CA GLY A 44 -3.93 5.77 1.65
C GLY A 44 -2.95 5.70 0.47
N ALA A 45 -1.99 4.76 0.46
CA ALA A 45 -1.06 4.62 -0.66
C ALA A 45 -1.77 4.11 -1.93
N GLN A 46 -1.27 4.55 -3.10
CA GLN A 46 -1.62 3.95 -4.38
C GLN A 46 -0.59 2.88 -4.73
N LEU A 47 -1.07 1.71 -5.19
CA LEU A 47 -0.19 0.65 -5.67
C LEU A 47 0.04 0.88 -7.17
N SER A 48 1.30 0.93 -7.59
CA SER A 48 1.69 1.14 -8.97
C SER A 48 2.92 0.31 -9.28
N ASP A 49 3.03 -0.17 -10.52
CA ASP A 49 4.20 -0.92 -11.01
C ASP A 49 5.40 0.00 -11.30
N ARG A 50 5.13 1.29 -11.51
CA ARG A 50 6.15 2.33 -11.70
C ARG A 50 6.38 3.12 -10.41
N PRO A 51 7.63 3.34 -10.00
CA PRO A 51 7.93 4.37 -9.02
C PRO A 51 7.53 5.73 -9.63
N SER A 52 6.58 6.42 -9.01
CA SER A 52 6.20 7.77 -9.43
C SER A 52 7.35 8.75 -9.15
N PRO A 53 7.71 9.67 -10.06
CA PRO A 53 8.76 10.67 -9.83
C PRO A 53 8.42 11.75 -8.80
N GLN A 54 7.34 11.60 -8.04
CA GLN A 54 6.83 12.62 -7.12
C GLN A 54 7.50 12.54 -5.76
N SER A 55 8.73 13.07 -5.69
CA SER A 55 9.38 13.64 -4.48
C SER A 55 10.56 14.55 -4.84
N ALA A 56 10.66 15.05 -6.08
CA ALA A 56 11.50 16.19 -6.39
C ALA A 56 10.65 17.45 -6.19
N GLY A 57 11.03 18.26 -5.21
CA GLY A 57 10.26 19.42 -4.77
C GLY A 57 9.85 20.33 -5.92
N GLU A 58 8.56 20.67 -5.92
CA GLU A 58 8.01 21.76 -6.69
C GLU A 58 8.48 23.08 -6.04
N SER A 59 9.73 23.47 -6.32
CA SER A 59 10.17 24.85 -6.17
C SER A 59 9.94 25.54 -7.50
N SER A 60 8.79 26.17 -7.62
CA SER A 60 8.43 27.07 -8.72
C SER A 60 9.48 28.20 -8.80
N PRO A 61 10.12 28.48 -9.94
CA PRO A 61 10.86 29.72 -10.10
C PRO A 61 9.84 30.84 -10.31
N GLY A 62 9.90 31.85 -9.43
CA GLY A 62 9.34 33.17 -9.67
C GLY A 62 10.32 34.05 -10.44
#